data_AF-A0A7N0V6U5-F1
#
_entry.id   AF-A0A7N0V6U5-F1
#
_cell.length_a   1.000
_cell.length_b   1.000
_cell.length_c   1.000
_cell.angle_alpha   90.00
_cell.angle_beta   90.00
_cell.angle_gamma   90.00
#
_symmetry.space_group_name_H-M   'P 1'
#
loop_
_entity.id
_entity.type
_entity.pdbx_description
1 polymer ?
#
loop_
_entity_poly.entity_id
_entity_poly.type
_entity_poly.pdbx_seq_one_letter_code
_entity_poly.pdbx_strand_id
1 'polypeptide(L)'
;MKNVKIRARWYYWPEDVSLGRRFFHGFRKLFLSDHSGDHYVKCIDGKCNVHTFDEFQELNLVMDDNYLRFQYLHAEGKLIPESVEVCICETPLNPDLRMIRCDGCQDWFHLYCIDLSLGESTRISHYYCGSYRRKFNKKFIN
;
A
#
# COMPACT_ATOMS: atom_id res chain seq x y z
N MET A 1 37.37 -6.19 -21.23
CA MET A 1 36.41 -6.27 -20.10
C MET A 1 35.51 -7.47 -20.33
N LYS A 2 35.32 -8.35 -19.33
CA LYS A 2 34.43 -9.52 -19.49
C LYS A 2 32.98 -9.02 -19.60
N ASN A 3 32.23 -9.54 -20.56
CA ASN A 3 30.80 -9.27 -20.71
C ASN A 3 30.00 -10.02 -19.64
N VAL A 4 30.09 -9.53 -18.40
CA VAL A 4 29.35 -10.11 -17.27
C VAL A 4 27.88 -9.71 -17.39
N LYS A 5 26.99 -10.70 -17.31
CA LYS A 5 25.55 -10.54 -17.26
C LYS A 5 25.01 -10.95 -15.89
N ILE A 6 23.87 -10.40 -15.54
CA ILE A 6 23.06 -10.80 -14.40
C ILE A 6 21.66 -11.15 -14.89
N ARG A 7 21.02 -12.11 -14.23
CA ARG A 7 19.59 -12.34 -14.39
C ARG A 7 18.86 -11.45 -13.40
N ALA A 8 18.03 -10.54 -13.90
CA ALA A 8 17.21 -9.65 -13.09
C ALA A 8 15.74 -10.02 -13.19
N ARG A 9 14.99 -9.68 -12.15
CA ARG A 9 13.53 -9.69 -12.14
C ARG A 9 13.05 -8.25 -12.01
N TRP A 10 12.08 -7.87 -12.83
CA TRP A 10 11.64 -6.49 -12.93
C TRP A 10 10.68 -6.12 -11.79
N TYR A 11 10.86 -4.90 -11.30
CA TYR A 11 9.82 -4.17 -10.59
C TYR A 11 9.17 -3.19 -11.54
N TYR A 12 7.86 -2.98 -11.40
CA TYR A 12 7.10 -1.99 -12.17
C TYR A 12 6.57 -0.89 -11.27
N TRP A 13 6.67 0.34 -11.75
CA TRP A 13 5.89 1.43 -11.17
C TRP A 13 4.41 1.26 -11.53
N PRO A 14 3.49 1.76 -10.70
CA PRO A 14 2.08 1.82 -11.04
C PRO A 14 1.77 2.48 -12.40
N GLU A 15 2.58 3.44 -12.82
CA GLU A 15 2.48 4.14 -14.09
C GLU A 15 2.82 3.25 -15.29
N ASP A 16 3.66 2.22 -15.09
CA ASP A 16 4.21 1.39 -16.15
C ASP A 16 3.38 0.11 -16.40
N VAL A 17 2.31 -0.09 -15.63
CA VAL A 17 1.37 -1.21 -15.82
C VAL A 17 0.07 -0.73 -16.46
N SER A 18 -0.61 -1.61 -17.19
CA SER A 18 -1.85 -1.29 -17.91
C SER A 18 -2.98 -0.75 -17.01
N LEU A 19 -3.01 -1.18 -15.74
CA LEU A 19 -3.99 -0.72 -14.75
C LEU A 19 -3.75 0.71 -14.25
N GLY A 20 -2.56 1.26 -14.51
CA GLY A 20 -2.16 2.61 -14.12
C GLY A 20 -2.05 2.86 -12.62
N ARG A 21 -1.61 4.08 -12.28
CA ARG A 21 -1.59 4.56 -10.89
C ARG A 21 -3.01 4.85 -10.40
N ARG A 22 -3.35 4.32 -9.23
CA ARG A 22 -4.60 4.61 -8.50
C ARG A 22 -4.30 5.46 -7.26
N PHE A 23 -5.31 6.13 -6.73
CA PHE A 23 -5.15 7.06 -5.59
C PHE A 23 -4.58 6.38 -4.32
N PHE A 24 -4.80 5.07 -4.15
CA PHE A 24 -4.29 4.31 -3.01
C PHE A 24 -2.85 3.77 -3.23
N HIS A 25 -2.23 4.07 -4.37
CA HIS A 25 -0.82 3.78 -4.61
C HIS A 25 0.04 4.88 -4.02
N GLY A 26 0.80 4.54 -2.98
CA GLY A 26 1.80 5.45 -2.44
C GLY A 26 2.88 5.79 -3.45
N PHE A 27 3.55 6.93 -3.27
CA PHE A 27 4.53 7.48 -4.19
C PHE A 27 5.71 6.53 -4.43
N ARG A 28 6.12 5.78 -3.39
CA ARG A 28 7.27 4.85 -3.42
C ARG A 28 6.89 3.38 -3.67
N LYS A 29 5.67 3.16 -4.17
CA LYS A 29 5.15 1.82 -4.43
C LYS A 29 5.75 1.21 -5.69
N LEU A 30 6.17 -0.04 -5.59
CA LEU A 30 6.55 -0.90 -6.71
C LEU A 30 5.68 -2.16 -6.74
N PHE A 31 5.68 -2.83 -7.89
CA PHE A 31 5.10 -4.16 -8.08
C PHE A 31 6.19 -5.16 -8.45
N LEU A 32 6.31 -6.24 -7.67
CA LEU A 32 7.20 -7.36 -8.00
C LEU A 32 6.57 -8.14 -9.17
N SER A 33 7.26 -8.27 -10.29
CA SER A 33 6.71 -9.00 -11.44
C SER A 33 7.27 -10.41 -11.61
N ASP A 34 6.60 -11.21 -12.42
CA ASP A 34 7.13 -12.47 -12.98
C ASP A 34 8.08 -12.24 -14.17
N HIS A 35 8.17 -11.01 -14.68
CA HIS A 35 9.06 -10.64 -15.78
C HIS A 35 10.53 -10.71 -15.37
N SER A 36 11.30 -11.55 -16.06
CA SER A 36 12.71 -11.79 -15.78
C SER A 36 13.53 -11.80 -17.08
N GLY A 37 14.78 -11.33 -17.02
CA GLY A 37 15.66 -11.28 -18.19
C GLY A 37 17.13 -11.13 -17.83
N ASP A 38 18.00 -11.38 -18.81
CA ASP A 38 19.45 -11.21 -18.66
C ASP A 38 19.88 -9.81 -19.10
N HIS A 39 20.62 -9.11 -18.24
CA HIS A 39 21.10 -7.76 -18.48
C HIS A 39 22.60 -7.65 -18.23
N TYR A 40 23.27 -6.74 -18.93
CA TYR A 40 24.68 -6.47 -18.68
C TYR A 40 24.85 -5.70 -17.36
N VAL A 41 25.87 -6.07 -16.58
CA VAL A 41 26.19 -5.41 -15.30
C VAL A 41 26.46 -3.92 -15.47
N LYS A 42 26.99 -3.50 -16.63
CA LYS A 42 27.25 -2.09 -16.94
C LYS A 42 26.00 -1.19 -16.96
N CYS A 43 24.80 -1.77 -17.01
CA CYS A 43 23.55 -1.01 -16.98
C CYS A 43 23.06 -0.75 -15.54
N ILE A 44 23.78 -1.23 -14.51
CA ILE A 44 23.44 -1.00 -13.11
C ILE A 44 24.02 0.35 -12.70
N ASP A 45 23.13 1.28 -12.32
CA ASP A 45 23.51 2.61 -11.84
C ASP A 45 23.91 2.59 -10.36
N GLY A 46 23.13 1.90 -9.52
CA GLY A 46 23.35 1.84 -8.09
C GLY A 46 22.51 0.79 -7.38
N LYS A 47 22.57 0.81 -6.04
CA LYS A 47 21.74 -0.04 -5.19
C LYS A 47 20.57 0.78 -4.64
N CYS A 48 19.43 0.11 -4.44
CA CYS A 48 18.28 0.67 -3.74
C CYS A 48 17.66 -0.41 -2.83
N ASN A 49 16.87 0.02 -1.85
CA ASN A 49 16.12 -0.88 -0.99
C ASN A 49 14.67 -0.95 -1.43
N VAL A 50 14.12 -2.15 -1.34
CA VAL A 50 12.72 -2.44 -1.58
C VAL A 50 12.23 -3.30 -0.43
N HIS A 51 11.31 -2.75 0.37
CA HIS A 51 10.79 -3.37 1.58
C HIS A 51 9.46 -4.06 1.35
N THR A 52 9.08 -4.96 2.24
CA THR A 52 7.67 -5.34 2.36
C THR A 52 6.84 -4.16 2.88
N PHE A 53 5.52 -4.25 2.76
CA PHE A 53 4.63 -3.20 3.23
C PHE A 53 4.76 -2.97 4.73
N ASP A 54 4.77 -4.05 5.52
CA ASP A 54 4.82 -3.97 6.98
C ASP A 54 6.15 -3.36 7.45
N GLU A 55 7.28 -3.81 6.89
CA GLU A 55 8.60 -3.22 7.16
C GLU A 55 8.63 -1.73 6.81
N PHE A 56 8.08 -1.34 5.66
CA PHE A 56 8.04 0.06 5.23
C PHE A 56 7.22 0.94 6.18
N GLN A 57 6.13 0.42 6.74
CA GLN A 57 5.31 1.16 7.71
C GLN A 57 6.01 1.41 9.05
N GLU A 58 6.99 0.56 9.42
CA GLU A 58 7.77 0.69 10.65
C GLU A 58 8.97 1.65 10.49
N LEU A 59 9.35 1.99 9.26
CA LEU A 59 10.43 2.94 9.01
C LEU A 59 10.01 4.35 9.44
N ASN A 60 10.85 5.00 10.25
CA ASN A 60 10.71 6.41 10.61
C ASN A 60 11.04 7.34 9.41
N LEU A 61 10.17 7.33 8.38
CA LEU A 61 10.19 8.22 7.20
C LEU A 61 11.60 8.51 6.64
N VAL A 62 12.48 7.51 6.62
CA VAL A 62 13.83 7.68 6.10
C VAL A 62 13.76 7.67 4.57
N MET A 63 14.48 8.64 4.00
CA MET A 63 14.48 9.03 2.60
C MET A 63 14.66 7.87 1.59
N ASP A 64 13.95 7.98 0.47
CA ASP A 64 14.12 7.30 -0.82
C ASP A 64 13.90 5.77 -0.94
N ASP A 65 13.50 5.08 0.12
CA ASP A 65 13.21 3.66 0.05
C ASP A 65 11.86 3.33 -0.61
N ASN A 66 11.78 2.18 -1.30
CA ASN A 66 10.58 1.70 -1.99
C ASN A 66 9.92 0.54 -1.23
N TYR A 67 8.67 0.24 -1.57
CA TYR A 67 7.95 -0.86 -0.93
C TYR A 67 7.07 -1.68 -1.89
N LEU A 68 6.80 -2.92 -1.49
CA LEU A 68 5.96 -3.87 -2.20
C LEU A 68 4.76 -4.25 -1.34
N ARG A 69 3.62 -4.38 -2.01
CA ARG A 69 2.41 -4.98 -1.43
C ARG A 69 1.71 -5.96 -2.36
N PHE A 70 1.97 -5.84 -3.66
CA PHE A 70 1.33 -6.62 -4.69
C PHE A 70 2.39 -7.18 -5.65
N GLN A 71 2.08 -8.35 -6.21
CA GLN A 71 2.78 -8.90 -7.36
C GLN A 71 2.06 -8.47 -8.64
N TYR A 72 2.80 -8.32 -9.74
CA TYR A 72 2.27 -8.03 -11.07
C TYR A 72 2.57 -9.20 -12.01
N LEU A 73 1.52 -9.87 -12.47
CA LEU A 73 1.63 -10.88 -13.52
C LEU A 73 1.75 -10.16 -14.87
N HIS A 74 2.97 -10.00 -15.35
CA HIS A 74 3.29 -9.20 -16.53
C HIS A 74 2.59 -9.72 -17.79
N ALA A 75 2.53 -11.05 -17.96
CA ALA A 75 1.89 -11.67 -19.11
C ALA A 75 0.35 -11.51 -19.10
N GLU A 76 -0.26 -11.46 -17.91
CA GLU A 76 -1.72 -11.37 -17.75
C GLU A 76 -2.23 -9.94 -17.53
N GLY A 77 -1.35 -9.01 -17.17
CA GLY A 77 -1.72 -7.64 -16.81
C GLY A 77 -2.49 -7.54 -15.48
N LYS A 78 -2.28 -8.49 -14.54
CA LYS A 78 -3.03 -8.60 -13.28
C LYS A 78 -2.18 -8.34 -12.05
N LEU A 79 -2.82 -7.91 -10.96
CA LEU A 79 -2.21 -7.74 -9.64
C LEU A 79 -2.66 -8.82 -8.68
N ILE A 80 -1.73 -9.28 -7.82
CA ILE A 80 -2.00 -10.27 -6.77
C ILE A 80 -1.57 -9.70 -5.40
N PRO A 81 -2.43 -9.74 -4.37
CA PRO A 81 -3.85 -10.12 -4.44
C PRO A 81 -4.69 -9.09 -5.23
N GLU A 82 -5.83 -9.51 -5.80
CA GLU A 82 -6.70 -8.61 -6.57
C GLU A 82 -7.40 -7.57 -5.69
N SER A 83 -7.67 -7.91 -4.42
CA SER A 83 -8.24 -7.00 -3.42
C SER A 83 -7.55 -7.14 -2.07
N VAL A 84 -7.56 -6.07 -1.30
CA VAL A 84 -7.18 -6.09 0.12
C VAL A 84 -8.19 -5.24 0.88
N GLU A 85 -9.01 -5.90 1.70
CA GLU A 85 -9.99 -5.21 2.53
C GLU A 85 -9.29 -4.49 3.68
N VAL A 86 -9.45 -3.17 3.74
CA VAL A 86 -8.94 -2.36 4.85
C VAL A 86 -10.00 -1.36 5.31
N CYS A 87 -10.62 -0.65 4.36
CA CYS A 87 -11.63 0.37 4.62
C CYS A 87 -12.97 0.01 3.94
N ILE A 88 -14.05 0.72 4.28
CA ILE A 88 -15.40 0.55 3.70
C ILE A 88 -15.49 0.82 2.19
N CYS A 89 -14.47 1.46 1.62
CA CYS A 89 -14.35 1.66 0.17
C CYS A 89 -13.61 0.52 -0.53
N GLU A 90 -13.27 -0.56 0.20
CA GLU A 90 -12.58 -1.76 -0.30
C GLU A 90 -11.22 -1.44 -0.96
N THR A 91 -10.63 -0.30 -0.62
CA THR A 91 -9.31 0.08 -1.12
C THR A 91 -8.22 -0.14 -0.07
N PRO A 92 -7.01 -0.57 -0.50
CA PRO A 92 -5.89 -0.82 0.39
C PRO A 92 -5.37 0.47 1.06
N LEU A 93 -4.77 0.33 2.24
CA LEU A 93 -4.02 1.41 2.90
C LEU A 93 -2.94 2.02 1.99
N ASN A 94 -2.97 3.34 1.84
CA ASN A 94 -1.89 4.12 1.27
C ASN A 94 -1.02 4.68 2.42
N PRO A 95 0.27 4.32 2.52
CA PRO A 95 1.12 4.75 3.63
C PRO A 95 1.36 6.28 3.64
N ASP A 96 1.12 6.95 2.51
CA ASP A 96 1.24 8.41 2.40
C ASP A 96 -0.03 9.14 2.87
N LEU A 97 -1.14 8.41 3.08
CA LEU A 97 -2.40 8.95 3.53
C LEU A 97 -2.65 8.59 4.99
N ARG A 98 -3.15 9.57 5.76
CA ARG A 98 -3.54 9.33 7.14
C ARG A 98 -4.85 8.54 7.19
N MET A 99 -4.89 7.53 8.07
CA MET A 99 -6.06 6.75 8.40
C MET A 99 -6.27 6.74 9.91
N ILE A 100 -7.49 6.44 10.36
CA ILE A 100 -7.84 6.30 11.77
C ILE A 100 -8.35 4.89 12.07
N ARG A 101 -7.94 4.31 13.19
CA ARG A 101 -8.42 3.01 13.66
C ARG A 101 -9.62 3.18 14.59
N CYS A 102 -10.63 2.35 14.45
CA CYS A 102 -11.75 2.29 15.38
C CYS A 102 -11.38 1.51 16.64
N ASP A 103 -11.56 2.09 17.83
CA ASP A 103 -11.30 1.41 19.11
C ASP A 103 -12.30 0.29 19.44
N GLY A 104 -13.46 0.31 18.76
CA GLY A 104 -14.48 -0.71 18.93
C GLY A 104 -14.26 -1.97 18.10
N CYS A 105 -14.10 -1.82 16.77
CA CYS A 105 -13.95 -2.95 15.84
C CYS A 105 -12.52 -3.20 15.38
N GLN A 106 -11.57 -2.32 15.72
CA GLN A 106 -10.15 -2.38 15.31
C GLN A 106 -9.88 -2.24 13.80
N ASP A 107 -10.91 -1.98 12.98
CA ASP A 107 -10.76 -1.68 11.55
C ASP A 107 -10.20 -0.28 11.28
N TRP A 108 -9.59 -0.10 10.11
CA TRP A 108 -8.96 1.16 9.66
C TRP A 108 -9.81 1.90 8.62
N PHE A 109 -9.91 3.21 8.77
CA PHE A 109 -10.74 4.04 7.89
C PHE A 109 -9.94 5.19 7.30
N HIS A 110 -10.06 5.40 5.99
CA HIS A 110 -9.62 6.64 5.38
C HIS A 110 -10.47 7.76 5.96
N LEU A 111 -9.82 8.88 6.32
CA LEU A 111 -10.51 10.00 6.95
C LEU A 111 -11.65 10.53 6.06
N TYR A 112 -11.42 10.62 4.74
CA TYR A 112 -12.43 11.05 3.77
C TYR A 112 -13.60 10.06 3.61
N CYS A 113 -13.42 8.76 3.89
CA CYS A 113 -14.52 7.78 3.81
C CYS A 113 -15.51 7.91 4.96
N ILE A 114 -15.14 8.61 6.03
CA ILE A 114 -15.94 8.79 7.24
C ILE A 114 -16.20 10.28 7.52
N ASP A 115 -16.02 11.13 6.51
CA ASP A 115 -16.19 12.58 6.58
C ASP A 115 -15.42 13.23 7.75
N LEU A 116 -14.19 12.76 7.99
CA LEU A 116 -13.30 13.28 9.02
C LEU A 116 -12.15 14.05 8.36
N SER A 117 -11.85 15.26 8.84
CA SER A 117 -10.67 15.99 8.40
C SER A 117 -9.41 15.55 9.15
N LEU A 118 -8.24 15.83 8.57
CA LEU A 118 -6.95 15.59 9.25
C LEU A 118 -6.85 16.37 10.57
N GLY A 119 -7.32 17.63 10.57
CA GLY A 119 -7.30 18.47 11.78
C GLY A 119 -8.15 17.86 12.90
N GLU A 120 -9.34 17.36 12.59
CA GLU A 120 -10.19 16.68 13.57
C GLU A 120 -9.57 15.36 14.03
N SER A 121 -9.03 14.55 13.11
CA SER A 121 -8.46 13.25 13.45
C SER A 121 -7.30 13.37 14.45
N THR A 122 -6.49 14.44 14.37
CA THR A 122 -5.39 14.67 15.32
C THR A 122 -5.85 15.00 16.74
N ARG A 123 -7.12 15.42 16.91
CA ARG A 123 -7.69 15.82 18.20
C ARG A 123 -8.52 14.72 18.86
N ILE A 124 -8.75 13.61 18.16
CA ILE A 124 -9.54 12.48 18.65
C ILE A 124 -8.63 11.52 19.42
N SER A 125 -8.91 11.34 20.72
CA SER A 125 -8.24 10.33 21.53
C SER A 125 -8.81 8.93 21.32
N HIS A 126 -10.14 8.82 21.18
CA HIS A 126 -10.84 7.58 20.93
C HIS A 126 -11.83 7.71 19.79
N TYR A 127 -11.73 6.82 18.80
CA TYR A 127 -12.60 6.84 17.64
C TYR A 127 -13.46 5.57 17.57
N TYR A 128 -14.76 5.75 17.37
CA TYR A 128 -15.71 4.65 17.14
C TYR A 128 -16.45 4.87 15.84
N CYS A 129 -16.30 3.94 14.88
CA CYS A 129 -16.93 4.03 13.58
C CYS A 129 -18.47 3.90 13.66
N GLY A 130 -19.18 4.45 12.67
CA GLY A 130 -20.64 4.42 12.62
C GLY A 130 -21.24 3.00 12.62
N SER A 131 -20.53 2.02 12.04
CA SER A 131 -20.93 0.61 12.07
C SER A 131 -20.86 0.02 13.48
N TYR A 132 -19.82 0.34 14.25
CA TYR A 132 -19.69 -0.10 15.64
C TYR A 132 -20.74 0.55 16.55
N ARG A 133 -20.94 1.88 16.44
CA ARG A 133 -21.94 2.62 17.24
C ARG A 133 -23.35 2.04 17.06
N ARG A 134 -23.75 1.72 15.82
CA ARG A 134 -25.05 1.09 15.53
C ARG A 134 -25.19 -0.30 16.18
N LYS A 135 -24.14 -1.13 16.14
CA LYS A 135 -24.15 -2.45 16.79
C LYS A 135 -24.21 -2.35 18.30
N PHE A 136 -23.49 -1.39 18.89
CA PHE A 136 -23.48 -1.16 20.32
C PHE A 136 -24.87 -0.74 20.83
N ASN A 137 -25.51 0.25 20.20
CA ASN A 137 -26.83 0.73 20.62
C ASN A 137 -27.93 -0.34 20.55
N LYS A 138 -27.85 -1.27 19.59
CA LYS A 138 -28.79 -2.40 19.51
C LYS A 138 -28.68 -3.40 20.67
N LYS A 139 -27.53 -3.47 21.36
CA LYS A 139 -27.33 -4.38 22.50
C LYS A 139 -27.99 -3.87 23.80
N PHE A 140 -28.38 -2.60 23.88
CA PHE A 140 -28.99 -2.00 25.08
C PHE A 140 -30.51 -1.81 24.96
N ILE A 141 -31.09 -2.18 23.81
CA ILE A 141 -32.54 -2.07 23.54
C ILE A 141 -33.22 -3.45 23.61
N ASN A 142 -32.47 -4.52 23.86
CA ASN A 142 -32.97 -5.88 24.07
C ASN A 142 -32.62 -6.39 25.47
#